data_AF-A0A182PPV6-F1
#
_entry.id   AF-A0A182PPV6-F1
#
_cell.length_a   1.000
_cell.length_b   1.000
_cell.length_c   1.000
_cell.angle_alpha   90.00
_cell.angle_beta   90.00
_cell.angle_gamma   90.00
#
_symmetry.space_group_name_H-M   'P 1'
#
loop_
_entity.id
_entity.type
_entity.pdbx_description
1 polymer ?
#
loop_
_entity_poly.entity_id
_entity_poly.type
_entity_poly.pdbx_seq_one_letter_code
_entity_poly.pdbx_strand_id
1 'polypeptide(L)'
;MEANGGRENLEKAYLVAGSGLFELELRYFQNEKSIDHNEKCCSEKEDGQGRCIGTCKTRFRACLKHYQATIDTTSPCTFGDVITPVLEGTTLNFTAISGREGGFTNPIRFPFEFNWPFKKTFG
;
A
#
# COMPACT_ATOMS: atom_id res chain seq x y z
N MET A 1 45.17 -16.85 47.36
CA MET A 1 45.24 -17.72 46.18
C MET A 1 43.82 -18.08 45.78
N GLU A 2 43.48 -17.68 44.55
CA GLU A 2 42.40 -18.11 43.62
C GLU A 2 41.09 -18.69 44.20
N ALA A 3 39.94 -18.03 44.05
CA ALA A 3 39.13 -17.73 42.86
C ALA A 3 37.98 -18.75 42.70
N ASN A 4 36.74 -18.26 42.73
CA ASN A 4 35.64 -18.83 41.96
C ASN A 4 34.66 -17.71 41.62
N GLY A 5 34.97 -17.04 40.52
CA GLY A 5 34.14 -15.99 39.92
C GLY A 5 32.92 -16.60 39.24
N GLY A 6 31.74 -16.24 39.71
CA GLY A 6 30.50 -16.42 38.97
C GLY A 6 30.48 -15.45 37.79
N ARG A 7 30.76 -15.96 36.59
CA ARG A 7 30.48 -15.25 35.33
C ARG A 7 29.01 -15.47 34.98
N GLU A 8 28.14 -14.58 35.45
CA GLU A 8 26.86 -14.38 34.79
C GLU A 8 27.14 -13.67 33.46
N ASN A 9 27.01 -14.42 32.36
CA ASN A 9 27.13 -13.88 31.01
C ASN A 9 26.00 -12.87 30.77
N LEU A 10 26.31 -11.58 30.88
CA LEU A 10 25.39 -10.51 30.51
C LEU A 10 25.29 -10.47 28.96
N GLU A 11 24.33 -11.19 28.38
CA GLU A 11 24.01 -11.08 26.95
C GLU A 11 23.59 -9.63 26.63
N LYS A 12 24.48 -8.85 25.99
CA LYS A 12 24.11 -7.55 25.42
C LYS A 12 23.42 -7.77 24.08
N ALA A 13 22.11 -7.59 24.05
CA ALA A 13 21.37 -7.49 22.79
C ALA A 13 21.57 -6.09 22.20
N TYR A 14 22.09 -6.03 20.96
CA TYR A 14 22.14 -4.79 20.19
C TYR A 14 20.98 -4.81 19.19
N LEU A 15 20.14 -3.77 19.24
CA LEU A 15 19.08 -3.56 18.26
C LEU A 15 19.63 -2.67 17.13
N VAL A 16 19.52 -3.13 15.89
CA VAL A 16 19.70 -2.28 14.71
C VAL A 16 18.31 -1.88 14.24
N ALA A 17 18.01 -0.58 14.35
CA ALA A 17 16.80 0.01 13.81
C ALA A 17 17.08 0.54 12.41
N GLY A 18 16.19 0.27 11.46
CA GLY A 18 16.16 0.89 10.14
C GLY A 18 14.75 1.37 9.82
N SER A 19 14.68 2.52 9.16
CA SER A 19 13.43 3.12 8.69
C SER A 19 13.49 3.34 7.19
N GLY A 20 12.36 3.20 6.51
CA GLY A 20 12.23 3.47 5.09
C GLY A 20 10.88 4.07 4.73
N LEU A 21 10.81 4.63 3.53
CA LEU A 21 9.57 5.16 2.96
C LEU A 21 9.39 4.54 1.58
N PHE A 22 8.27 3.83 1.38
CA PHE A 22 7.84 3.39 0.07
C PHE A 22 6.79 4.36 -0.48
N GLU A 23 7.03 4.87 -1.69
CA GLU A 23 6.12 5.81 -2.36
C GLU A 23 5.52 5.17 -3.62
N LEU A 24 4.19 5.23 -3.74
CA LEU A 24 3.44 4.80 -4.91
C LEU A 24 2.83 6.04 -5.58
N GLU A 25 3.38 6.43 -6.72
CA GLU A 25 2.85 7.52 -7.54
C GLU A 25 1.82 6.97 -8.54
N LEU A 26 0.56 7.38 -8.39
CA LEU A 26 -0.45 7.18 -9.43
C LEU A 26 -0.26 8.24 -10.51
N ARG A 27 -0.26 7.85 -11.79
CA ARG A 27 -0.08 8.79 -12.91
C ARG A 27 -1.35 9.01 -13.72
N TYR A 28 -1.92 7.91 -14.21
CA TYR A 28 -3.05 7.98 -15.11
C TYR A 28 -3.96 6.75 -14.98
N PHE A 29 -5.27 6.97 -15.06
CA PHE A 29 -6.27 5.91 -15.17
C PHE A 29 -7.28 6.27 -16.25
N GLN A 30 -7.71 5.28 -17.02
CA GLN A 30 -8.65 5.46 -18.11
C GLN A 30 -9.61 4.27 -18.20
N ASN A 31 -10.90 4.59 -18.23
CA ASN A 31 -12.00 3.67 -18.45
C ASN A 31 -13.01 4.34 -19.39
N GLU A 32 -12.71 4.35 -20.69
CA GLU A 32 -13.55 5.01 -21.70
C GLU A 32 -14.92 4.35 -21.86
N LYS A 33 -15.02 3.05 -21.56
CA LYS A 33 -16.26 2.29 -21.68
C LYS A 33 -17.16 2.45 -20.46
N SER A 34 -16.67 3.03 -19.36
CA SER A 34 -17.38 3.13 -18.09
C SER A 34 -17.95 1.78 -17.57
N ILE A 35 -17.22 0.69 -17.79
CA ILE A 35 -17.58 -0.67 -17.35
C ILE A 35 -16.76 -1.11 -16.13
N ASP A 36 -17.31 -2.05 -15.37
CA ASP A 36 -16.64 -2.72 -14.26
C ASP A 36 -15.92 -4.01 -14.68
N HIS A 37 -15.34 -4.72 -13.71
CA HIS A 37 -14.63 -5.98 -13.93
C HIS A 37 -15.53 -7.15 -14.37
N ASN A 38 -16.85 -7.02 -14.23
CA ASN A 38 -17.82 -8.01 -14.69
C ASN A 38 -18.43 -7.62 -16.04
N GLU A 39 -17.81 -6.67 -16.75
CA GLU A 39 -18.26 -6.14 -18.04
C GLU A 39 -19.63 -5.43 -17.98
N LYS A 40 -20.03 -4.93 -16.80
CA LYS A 40 -21.28 -4.18 -16.63
C LYS A 40 -21.04 -2.68 -16.53
N CYS A 41 -21.99 -1.88 -16.98
CA CYS A 41 -21.92 -0.43 -16.80
C CYS A 41 -21.91 -0.05 -15.31
N CYS A 42 -20.97 0.79 -14.90
CA CYS A 42 -20.87 1.28 -13.52
C CYS A 42 -22.14 1.99 -13.03
N SER A 43 -22.90 2.58 -13.95
CA SER A 43 -24.18 3.27 -13.69
C SER A 43 -25.41 2.37 -13.81
N GLU A 44 -25.22 1.10 -14.22
CA GLU A 44 -26.27 0.13 -14.56
C GLU A 44 -27.18 0.59 -15.72
N LYS A 45 -26.75 1.59 -16.49
CA LYS A 45 -27.52 2.17 -17.59
C LYS A 45 -26.76 2.12 -18.89
N GLU A 46 -27.46 1.69 -19.93
CA GLU A 46 -26.96 1.63 -21.31
C GLU A 46 -27.84 2.48 -22.22
N ASP A 47 -27.25 3.04 -23.28
CA ASP A 47 -27.98 3.68 -24.36
C ASP A 47 -28.54 2.63 -25.36
N GLY A 48 -29.28 3.09 -26.37
CA GLY A 48 -29.84 2.21 -27.40
C GLY A 48 -28.80 1.51 -28.30
N GLN A 49 -27.51 1.77 -28.08
CA GLN A 49 -26.38 1.20 -28.82
C GLN A 49 -25.51 0.30 -27.91
N GLY A 50 -25.92 0.08 -26.66
CA GLY A 50 -25.19 -0.73 -25.68
C GLY A 50 -23.98 -0.03 -25.07
N ARG A 51 -23.92 1.31 -25.10
CA ARG A 51 -22.86 2.09 -24.45
C ARG A 51 -23.31 2.54 -23.08
N CYS A 52 -22.40 2.50 -22.12
CA CYS A 52 -22.70 2.92 -20.75
C CYS A 52 -22.99 4.42 -20.67
N ILE A 53 -24.06 4.76 -19.97
CA ILE A 53 -24.44 6.15 -19.70
C ILE A 53 -23.80 6.60 -18.38
N GLY A 54 -22.95 7.62 -18.44
CA GLY A 54 -22.26 8.17 -17.26
C GLY A 54 -20.84 7.64 -17.07
N THR A 55 -20.23 7.98 -15.94
CA THR A 55 -18.84 7.63 -15.60
C THR A 55 -18.78 6.79 -14.34
N CYS A 56 -17.67 6.05 -14.19
CA CYS A 56 -17.43 5.29 -12.98
C CYS A 56 -16.95 6.20 -11.84
N LYS A 57 -17.50 5.98 -10.66
CA LYS A 57 -17.01 6.52 -9.39
C LYS A 57 -15.92 5.60 -8.86
N THR A 58 -14.67 5.95 -9.13
CA THR A 58 -13.51 5.09 -8.95
C THR A 58 -12.80 5.42 -7.64
N ARG A 59 -12.32 4.39 -6.93
CA ARG A 59 -11.37 4.55 -5.81
C ARG A 59 -10.23 3.57 -6.00
N PHE A 60 -9.06 3.91 -5.48
CA PHE A 60 -7.88 3.06 -5.53
C PHE A 60 -7.57 2.56 -4.14
N ARG A 61 -7.26 1.26 -4.02
CA ARG A 61 -6.74 0.65 -2.80
C ARG A 61 -5.33 0.16 -3.07
N ALA A 62 -4.39 0.62 -2.27
CA ALA A 62 -3.00 0.18 -2.31
C ALA A 62 -2.69 -0.59 -1.02
N CYS A 63 -2.33 -1.86 -1.17
CA CYS A 63 -2.01 -2.79 -0.08
C CYS A 63 -0.56 -3.22 -0.19
N LEU A 64 0.28 -2.86 0.78
CA LEU A 64 1.69 -3.23 0.81
C LEU A 64 1.91 -4.37 1.81
N LYS A 65 2.53 -5.45 1.35
CA LYS A 65 2.78 -6.69 2.11
C LYS A 65 4.23 -7.15 1.99
N HIS A 66 4.64 -8.01 2.91
CA HIS A 66 5.85 -8.80 2.77
C HIS A 66 5.78 -9.71 1.55
N TYR A 67 6.94 -10.10 1.05
CA TYR A 67 7.04 -11.05 -0.05
C TYR A 67 6.40 -12.39 0.33
N GLN A 68 5.57 -12.92 -0.56
CA GLN A 68 5.00 -14.26 -0.47
C GLN A 68 5.31 -15.00 -1.76
N ALA A 69 5.72 -16.27 -1.66
CA ALA A 69 5.97 -17.11 -2.84
C ALA A 69 4.68 -17.37 -3.64
N THR A 70 3.54 -17.44 -2.95
CA THR A 70 2.21 -17.46 -3.55
C THR A 70 1.45 -16.22 -3.07
N ILE A 71 0.95 -15.43 -4.01
CA ILE A 71 0.28 -14.16 -3.71
C ILE A 71 -1.07 -14.45 -3.06
N ASP A 72 -1.26 -14.01 -1.82
CA ASP A 72 -2.55 -14.05 -1.13
C ASP A 72 -3.17 -12.65 -1.05
N THR A 73 -4.32 -12.49 -1.69
CA THR A 73 -5.09 -11.25 -1.73
C THR A 73 -6.05 -11.08 -0.55
N THR A 74 -6.24 -12.13 0.26
CA THR A 74 -7.23 -12.17 1.35
C THR A 74 -6.67 -11.76 2.70
N SER A 75 -5.38 -12.03 2.97
CA SER A 75 -4.74 -11.61 4.23
C SER A 75 -4.66 -10.08 4.39
N PRO A 76 -4.50 -9.58 5.63
CA PRO A 76 -4.25 -8.16 5.90
C PRO A 76 -2.92 -7.64 5.31
N CYS A 77 -2.85 -6.34 5.04
CA CYS A 77 -1.63 -5.68 4.54
C CYS A 77 -0.63 -5.47 5.68
N THR A 78 0.60 -6.00 5.56
CA THR A 78 1.57 -5.97 6.68
C THR A 78 2.34 -4.66 6.79
N PHE A 79 2.56 -3.96 5.67
CA PHE A 79 3.29 -2.68 5.65
C PHE A 79 2.37 -1.47 5.46
N GLY A 80 1.10 -1.70 5.10
CA GLY A 80 0.06 -0.67 5.14
C GLY A 80 -1.05 -0.89 4.11
N ASP A 81 -2.19 -0.26 4.36
CA ASP A 81 -3.39 -0.31 3.52
C ASP A 81 -3.93 1.11 3.37
N VAL A 82 -3.98 1.63 2.15
CA VAL A 82 -4.46 2.98 1.85
C VAL A 82 -5.57 2.90 0.83
N ILE A 83 -6.70 3.56 1.13
CA ILE A 83 -7.83 3.72 0.22
C ILE A 83 -7.97 5.20 -0.12
N THR A 84 -8.01 5.52 -1.41
CA THR A 84 -8.21 6.89 -1.87
C THR A 84 -9.69 7.31 -1.72
N PRO A 85 -9.97 8.61 -1.68
CA PRO A 85 -11.31 9.12 -1.92
C PRO A 85 -11.87 8.64 -3.28
N VAL A 86 -13.18 8.80 -3.44
CA VAL A 86 -13.87 8.56 -4.72
C VAL A 86 -13.52 9.67 -5.70
N LEU A 87 -13.12 9.27 -6.90
CA LEU A 87 -12.76 10.12 -8.03
C LEU A 87 -13.68 9.77 -9.20
N GLU A 88 -14.29 10.76 -9.83
CA GLU A 88 -15.28 10.57 -10.88
C GLU A 88 -14.72 11.02 -12.22
N GLY A 89 -14.76 10.14 -13.22
CA GLY A 89 -14.27 10.46 -14.57
C GLY A 89 -13.95 9.22 -15.40
N THR A 90 -14.00 9.37 -16.73
CA THR A 90 -13.49 8.35 -17.66
C THR A 90 -11.97 8.36 -17.75
N THR A 91 -11.36 9.52 -17.54
CA THR A 91 -9.92 9.75 -17.61
C THR A 91 -9.50 10.53 -16.37
N LEU A 92 -8.63 9.96 -15.56
CA LEU A 92 -8.10 10.57 -14.35
C LEU A 92 -6.60 10.79 -14.52
N ASN A 93 -6.17 12.06 -14.49
CA ASN A 93 -4.76 12.42 -14.43
C ASN A 93 -4.38 12.83 -13.00
N PHE A 94 -3.79 11.90 -12.26
CA PHE A 94 -3.53 12.04 -10.82
C PHE A 94 -2.45 13.07 -10.49
N THR A 95 -1.57 13.41 -11.42
CA THR A 95 -0.57 14.48 -11.20
C THR A 95 -1.21 15.86 -11.24
N ALA A 96 -2.36 16.01 -11.90
CA ALA A 96 -3.10 17.27 -11.98
C ALA A 96 -4.09 17.48 -10.83
N ILE A 97 -4.64 16.40 -10.25
CA ILE A 97 -5.67 16.46 -9.19
C ILE A 97 -5.13 16.31 -7.77
N SER A 98 -3.85 15.96 -7.60
CA SER A 98 -3.22 15.82 -6.28
C SER A 98 -3.40 17.09 -5.43
N GLY A 99 -3.93 16.93 -4.21
CA GLY A 99 -4.18 18.02 -3.27
C GLY A 99 -5.34 18.96 -3.60
N ARG A 100 -6.09 18.72 -4.69
CA ARG A 100 -7.22 19.57 -5.13
C ARG A 100 -8.57 18.93 -4.89
N GLU A 101 -8.70 17.63 -5.17
CA GLU A 101 -9.96 16.91 -5.03
C GLU A 101 -10.05 16.18 -3.69
N GLY A 102 -10.92 16.65 -2.80
CA GLY A 102 -11.49 15.84 -1.71
C GLY A 102 -10.49 15.12 -0.78
N GLY A 103 -9.28 15.65 -0.60
CA GLY A 103 -8.24 15.03 0.21
C GLY A 103 -7.44 13.91 -0.50
N PHE A 104 -7.51 13.81 -1.83
CA PHE A 104 -6.66 12.91 -2.60
C PHE A 104 -5.20 13.33 -2.49
N THR A 105 -4.36 12.41 -1.98
CA THR A 105 -2.92 12.60 -1.80
C THR A 105 -2.16 11.67 -2.74
N ASN A 106 -1.25 12.23 -3.51
CA ASN A 106 -0.40 11.51 -4.44
C ASN A 106 1.00 12.16 -4.47
N PRO A 107 2.09 11.42 -4.24
CA PRO A 107 2.20 9.96 -4.08
C PRO A 107 1.62 9.41 -2.78
N ILE A 108 1.17 8.14 -2.81
CA ILE A 108 0.75 7.38 -1.63
C ILE A 108 1.99 6.90 -0.88
N ARG A 109 2.04 7.14 0.42
CA ARG A 109 3.23 6.93 1.26
C ARG A 109 3.02 5.81 2.27
N PHE A 110 3.94 4.87 2.30
CA PHE A 110 4.00 3.76 3.26
C PHE A 110 5.29 3.85 4.06
N PRO A 111 5.29 4.55 5.22
CA PRO A 111 6.42 4.52 6.12
C PRO A 111 6.51 3.14 6.77
N PHE A 112 7.72 2.59 6.86
CA PHE A 112 7.94 1.33 7.55
C PHE A 112 9.21 1.39 8.41
N GLU A 113 9.15 0.73 9.56
CA GLU A 113 10.27 0.55 10.48
C GLU A 113 10.56 -0.94 10.61
N PHE A 114 11.84 -1.31 10.54
CA PHE A 114 12.30 -2.68 10.75
C PHE A 114 13.37 -2.70 11.83
N ASN A 115 13.20 -3.59 12.80
CA ASN A 115 14.15 -3.80 13.87
C ASN A 115 14.76 -5.19 13.72
N TRP A 116 16.08 -5.26 13.55
CA TRP A 116 16.80 -6.54 13.54
C TRP A 116 17.52 -6.75 14.88
N PRO A 117 17.16 -7.79 15.65
CA PRO A 117 17.90 -8.13 16.86
C PRO A 117 19.21 -8.84 16.51
N PHE A 118 20.35 -8.25 16.86
CA PHE A 118 21.64 -8.91 16.76
C PHE A 118 22.06 -9.41 18.16
N LYS A 119 22.28 -10.72 18.30
CA LYS A 119 22.95 -11.28 19.48
C LYS A 119 24.44 -11.43 19.18
N LYS A 120 25.30 -10.70 19.91
CA LYS A 120 26.74 -10.99 19.96
C LYS A 120 27.01 -11.81 21.22
N THR A 121 27.26 -13.10 21.06
CA THR A 121 27.89 -13.93 22.10
C THR A 121 29.39 -13.63 22.08
N PHE A 122 29.90 -13.00 23.14
CA PHE A 122 31.34 -12.91 23.36
C PHE A 122 31.80 -14.22 24.00
N GLY A 123 32.65 -14.97 23.29
CA GLY A 123 33.37 -16.14 23.80
C GLY A 123 34.69 -15.77 24.46
#